data_AF-A0A7S0X450-F1
#
_entry.id   AF-A0A7S0X450-F1
#
_cell.length_a   1.000
_cell.length_b   1.000
_cell.length_c   1.000
_cell.angle_alpha   90.00
_cell.angle_beta   90.00
_cell.angle_gamma   90.00
#
_symmetry.space_group_name_H-M   'P 1'
#
loop_
_entity.id
_entity.type
_entity.pdbx_description
1 polymer ?
#
loop_
_entity_poly.entity_id
_entity_poly.type
_entity_poly.pdbx_seq_one_letter_code
_entity_poly.pdbx_strand_id
1 'polypeptide(L)'
;VALNGDTVAIGDPIFLFGATSMVLLLWDAAVWKRIEDLVSEISFNGAVYVFTRNVAGSLMSTWTQRAKVLASDDATADISTFALHFGHSVALSGDTLAVGAPHFSGLVSGARLSFNNQSSAGSAHIFTRDVAGDMTATWTRRAKLLASGGIVGDAFGSSIAISDSEDAIVVGAQFSDHLSNNTNNTLGHSGSAYIFTRDNQESPSATWTQRHMLIPSHGANGDHFGSSAAISRDTVVVGAAKSDAHGKGSGFDTLENSGSAYVFAPLFHP
;
A
#
# COMPACT_ATOMS: atom_id res chain seq x y z
N VAL A 1 8.04 -5.71 -4.43
CA VAL A 1 8.55 -5.74 -5.83
C VAL A 1 7.43 -6.19 -6.74
N ALA A 2 7.23 -5.53 -7.87
CA ALA A 2 6.27 -5.94 -8.91
C ALA A 2 6.95 -5.97 -10.28
N LEU A 3 6.49 -6.84 -11.18
CA LEU A 3 7.04 -7.03 -12.51
C LEU A 3 5.88 -7.12 -13.52
N ASN A 4 5.98 -6.39 -14.63
CA ASN A 4 5.12 -6.56 -15.79
C ASN A 4 6.00 -6.49 -17.05
N GLY A 5 6.15 -7.63 -17.74
CA GLY A 5 7.00 -7.75 -18.93
C GLY A 5 8.44 -7.29 -18.68
N ASP A 6 8.79 -6.14 -19.27
CA ASP A 6 10.12 -5.53 -19.22
C ASP A 6 10.22 -4.37 -18.22
N THR A 7 9.23 -4.21 -17.34
CA THR A 7 9.20 -3.15 -16.31
C THR A 7 9.13 -3.77 -14.91
N VAL A 8 10.02 -3.32 -14.01
CA VAL A 8 10.05 -3.73 -12.60
C VAL A 8 9.86 -2.49 -11.73
N ALA A 9 8.98 -2.59 -10.73
CA ALA A 9 8.83 -1.59 -9.67
C ALA A 9 9.31 -2.16 -8.33
N ILE A 10 10.21 -1.44 -7.67
CA ILE A 10 10.78 -1.79 -6.37
C ILE A 10 10.40 -0.68 -5.38
N GLY A 11 9.61 -1.02 -4.37
CA GLY A 11 9.30 -0.11 -3.29
C GLY A 11 10.35 -0.16 -2.18
N ASP A 12 10.65 1.00 -1.64
CA ASP A 12 11.51 1.23 -0.49
C ASP A 12 10.69 1.99 0.57
N PRO A 13 10.01 1.27 1.47
CA PRO A 13 9.09 1.87 2.43
C PRO A 13 9.79 2.67 3.55
N ILE A 14 11.09 2.49 3.75
CA ILE A 14 11.86 3.17 4.80
C ILE A 14 13.06 3.84 4.14
N PHE A 15 12.78 4.83 3.30
CA PHE A 15 13.83 5.65 2.71
C PHE A 15 14.16 6.81 3.65
N LEU A 16 15.41 6.85 4.14
CA LEU A 16 15.93 7.97 4.91
C LEU A 16 16.54 9.01 3.97
N PHE A 17 16.00 10.22 3.98
CA PHE A 17 16.69 11.36 3.38
C PHE A 17 17.77 11.85 4.35
N GLY A 18 19.05 11.65 4.00
CA GLY A 18 20.18 12.25 4.73
C GLY A 18 20.78 13.37 3.87
N ALA A 19 20.72 14.60 4.35
CA ALA A 19 21.52 15.69 3.78
C ALA A 19 23.00 15.26 3.78
N THR A 20 23.65 15.42 2.64
CA THR A 20 25.06 15.08 2.38
C THR A 20 26.01 15.57 3.49
N SER A 21 26.72 14.62 4.10
CA SER A 21 28.02 14.72 4.78
C SER A 21 28.27 15.87 5.77
N MET A 22 28.47 15.57 7.06
CA MET A 22 29.62 16.13 7.80
C MET A 22 29.95 15.41 9.12
N VAL A 23 31.25 15.20 9.31
CA VAL A 23 31.90 14.73 10.54
C VAL A 23 31.63 15.70 11.69
N LEU A 24 31.19 15.18 12.83
CA LEU A 24 30.94 15.95 14.05
C LEU A 24 32.18 15.93 14.96
N LEU A 25 32.76 17.09 15.24
CA LEU A 25 33.49 17.34 16.47
C LEU A 25 33.08 18.72 17.01
N LEU A 26 32.34 18.70 18.13
CA LEU A 26 32.45 19.57 19.33
C LEU A 26 31.08 19.94 19.95
N TRP A 27 31.10 19.93 21.29
CA TRP A 27 30.01 20.25 22.22
C TRP A 27 29.65 21.74 22.19
N ASP A 28 28.49 22.09 21.62
CA ASP A 28 27.86 23.41 21.74
C ASP A 28 26.33 23.24 21.78
N ALA A 29 25.64 23.95 22.66
CA ALA A 29 24.17 23.92 22.78
C ALA A 29 23.45 24.39 21.49
N ALA A 30 24.10 25.21 20.66
CA ALA A 30 23.58 25.58 19.34
C ALA A 30 23.60 24.41 18.34
N VAL A 31 24.50 23.42 18.54
CA VAL A 31 24.54 22.17 17.78
C VAL A 31 23.34 21.30 18.15
N TRP A 32 22.86 21.34 19.39
CA TRP A 32 21.68 20.56 19.79
C TRP A 32 20.39 21.04 19.14
N LYS A 33 20.21 22.37 19.00
CA LYS A 33 19.10 22.93 18.22
C LYS A 33 19.22 22.59 16.72
N ARG A 34 20.44 22.61 16.16
CA ARG A 34 20.68 22.13 14.79
C ARG A 34 20.44 20.64 14.61
N ILE A 35 20.63 19.82 15.65
CA ILE A 35 20.31 18.39 15.65
C ILE A 35 18.81 18.18 15.78
N GLU A 36 18.08 18.93 16.61
CA GLU A 36 16.60 18.90 16.62
C GLU A 36 16.02 19.31 15.25
N ASP A 37 16.58 20.35 14.63
CA ASP A 37 16.20 20.77 13.27
C ASP A 37 16.62 19.71 12.22
N LEU A 38 17.79 19.06 12.32
CA LEU A 38 18.23 17.97 11.42
C LEU A 38 17.41 16.67 11.60
N VAL A 39 17.02 16.34 12.82
CA VAL A 39 16.22 15.15 13.14
C VAL A 39 14.76 15.36 12.75
N SER A 40 14.31 16.62 12.66
CA SER A 40 13.02 16.99 12.05
C SER A 40 12.98 16.81 10.53
N GLU A 41 14.15 16.68 9.87
CA GLU A 41 14.30 16.41 8.43
C GLU A 41 14.49 14.91 8.10
N ILE A 42 14.51 14.01 9.09
CA ILE A 42 14.44 12.56 8.81
C ILE A 42 13.01 12.23 8.39
N SER A 43 12.73 12.49 7.13
CA SER A 43 11.44 12.21 6.53
C SER A 43 11.47 10.77 6.03
N PHE A 44 10.72 9.88 6.69
CA PHE A 44 10.50 8.49 6.26
C PHE A 44 9.54 8.41 5.08
N ASN A 45 9.86 9.14 4.01
CA ASN A 45 9.08 9.14 2.78
C ASN A 45 9.59 8.00 1.93
N GLY A 46 8.92 6.85 2.03
CA GLY A 46 9.24 5.75 1.15
C GLY A 46 9.15 6.16 -0.33
N ALA A 47 9.81 5.40 -1.20
CA ALA A 47 9.91 5.68 -2.63
C ALA A 47 9.65 4.41 -3.44
N VAL A 48 9.31 4.55 -4.72
CA VAL A 48 9.31 3.43 -5.66
C VAL A 48 10.25 3.74 -6.82
N TYR A 49 11.13 2.79 -7.12
CA TYR A 49 12.07 2.83 -8.22
C TYR A 49 11.55 1.96 -9.35
N VAL A 50 11.43 2.53 -10.55
CA VAL A 50 10.99 1.81 -11.75
C VAL A 50 12.19 1.56 -12.64
N PHE A 51 12.42 0.30 -12.98
CA PHE A 51 13.46 -0.15 -13.88
C PHE A 51 12.84 -0.72 -15.15
N THR A 52 13.42 -0.44 -16.31
CA THR A 52 13.03 -1.09 -17.57
C THR A 52 14.22 -1.81 -18.20
N ARG A 53 13.95 -2.90 -18.91
CA ARG A 53 14.98 -3.55 -19.74
C ARG A 53 15.34 -2.61 -20.88
N ASN A 54 16.62 -2.56 -21.21
CA ASN A 54 17.10 -1.76 -22.33
C ASN A 54 16.70 -2.34 -23.69
N VAL A 55 16.40 -3.64 -23.73
CA VAL A 55 15.89 -4.34 -24.91
C VAL A 55 14.70 -5.18 -24.47
N ALA A 56 13.52 -4.84 -25.00
CA ALA A 56 12.27 -5.52 -24.69
C ALA A 56 12.36 -7.03 -25.00
N GLY A 57 11.82 -7.86 -24.10
CA GLY A 57 11.79 -9.32 -24.22
C GLY A 57 13.13 -10.04 -24.01
N SER A 58 14.26 -9.33 -23.88
CA SER A 58 15.57 -9.95 -23.73
C SER A 58 15.98 -10.10 -22.26
N LEU A 59 16.04 -11.34 -21.78
CA LEU A 59 16.52 -11.67 -20.42
C LEU A 59 18.02 -11.40 -20.23
N MET A 60 18.77 -11.20 -21.32
CA MET A 60 20.20 -10.84 -21.29
C MET A 60 20.41 -9.32 -21.29
N SER A 61 19.32 -8.54 -21.41
CA SER A 61 19.40 -7.08 -21.41
C SER A 61 19.70 -6.54 -20.01
N THR A 62 20.46 -5.45 -19.97
CA THR A 62 20.65 -4.68 -18.74
C THR A 62 19.36 -3.92 -18.40
N TRP A 63 19.18 -3.67 -17.11
CA TRP A 63 18.09 -2.87 -16.59
C TRP A 63 18.58 -1.46 -16.27
N THR A 64 17.75 -0.46 -16.56
CA THR A 64 18.04 0.94 -16.26
C THR A 64 16.92 1.51 -15.41
N GLN A 65 17.28 2.21 -14.33
CA GLN A 65 16.32 2.97 -13.53
C GLN A 65 15.76 4.11 -14.40
N ARG A 66 14.45 4.08 -14.68
CA ARG A 66 13.75 5.06 -15.51
C ARG A 66 13.02 6.11 -14.68
N ALA A 67 12.56 5.73 -13.50
CA ALA A 67 11.84 6.65 -12.63
C ALA A 67 12.15 6.39 -11.16
N LYS A 68 12.04 7.45 -10.37
CA LYS A 68 11.83 7.42 -8.92
C LYS A 68 10.52 8.15 -8.67
N VAL A 69 9.51 7.45 -8.18
CA VAL A 69 8.22 8.04 -7.83
C VAL A 69 8.11 8.18 -6.32
N LEU A 70 7.49 9.28 -5.90
CA LEU A 70 7.29 9.66 -4.51
C LEU A 70 5.79 9.80 -4.23
N ALA A 71 5.41 9.69 -2.96
CA ALA A 71 4.02 9.89 -2.55
C ALA A 71 3.50 11.29 -2.89
N SER A 72 4.37 12.31 -2.87
CA SER A 72 4.12 13.71 -3.23
C SER A 72 5.30 14.34 -3.95
N ASP A 73 4.99 15.24 -4.89
CA ASP A 73 5.96 16.07 -5.63
C ASP A 73 6.32 17.34 -4.84
N ASP A 74 5.57 17.64 -3.78
CA ASP A 74 5.81 18.78 -2.89
C ASP A 74 6.65 18.35 -1.68
N ALA A 75 7.90 18.80 -1.64
CA ALA A 75 8.85 18.58 -0.55
C ALA A 75 8.43 19.23 0.78
N THR A 76 7.31 19.96 0.83
CA THR A 76 6.84 20.66 2.04
C THR A 76 5.43 20.27 2.49
N ALA A 77 4.56 19.80 1.58
CA ALA A 77 3.15 19.57 1.90
C ALA A 77 2.78 18.14 2.36
N ASP A 78 3.67 17.14 2.18
CA ASP A 78 3.37 15.73 2.53
C ASP A 78 4.49 15.07 3.36
N ILE A 79 5.40 15.87 3.92
CA ILE A 79 6.56 15.37 4.68
C ILE A 79 6.23 15.00 6.12
N SER A 80 5.13 15.53 6.68
CA SER A 80 4.89 15.39 8.12
C SER A 80 3.86 14.34 8.52
N THR A 81 3.01 13.82 7.63
CA THR A 81 1.78 13.19 8.16
C THR A 81 1.03 12.13 7.34
N PHE A 82 1.28 11.87 6.04
CA PHE A 82 0.25 11.15 5.25
C PHE A 82 0.68 10.03 4.29
N ALA A 83 1.97 9.70 4.18
CA ALA A 83 2.44 8.58 3.33
C ALA A 83 3.66 7.83 3.90
N LEU A 84 3.77 7.77 5.23
CA LEU A 84 4.76 6.90 5.88
C LEU A 84 4.63 5.48 5.30
N HIS A 85 5.76 4.89 4.88
CA HIS A 85 5.82 3.60 4.20
C HIS A 85 5.28 3.55 2.76
N PHE A 86 5.22 4.67 2.02
CA PHE A 86 4.99 4.62 0.58
C PHE A 86 5.96 3.63 -0.11
N GLY A 87 5.43 2.71 -0.91
CA GLY A 87 6.23 1.64 -1.49
C GLY A 87 6.22 0.34 -0.68
N HIS A 88 5.48 0.28 0.43
CA HIS A 88 5.32 -0.96 1.22
C HIS A 88 4.77 -2.11 0.37
N SER A 89 3.70 -1.85 -0.38
CA SER A 89 3.17 -2.76 -1.40
C SER A 89 3.19 -2.09 -2.76
N VAL A 90 3.52 -2.84 -3.79
CA VAL A 90 3.53 -2.36 -5.17
C VAL A 90 2.88 -3.38 -6.08
N ALA A 91 2.08 -2.93 -7.04
CA ALA A 91 1.53 -3.74 -8.10
C ALA A 91 1.64 -2.98 -9.44
N LEU A 92 1.94 -3.69 -10.51
CA LEU A 92 2.21 -3.11 -11.83
C LEU A 92 1.51 -3.96 -12.89
N SER A 93 0.67 -3.33 -13.70
CA SER A 93 0.11 -3.93 -14.91
C SER A 93 0.13 -2.90 -16.03
N GLY A 94 0.70 -3.28 -17.18
CA GLY A 94 0.85 -2.41 -18.34
C GLY A 94 1.46 -1.06 -17.99
N ASP A 95 0.64 -0.02 -18.11
CA ASP A 95 1.01 1.38 -17.89
C ASP A 95 0.50 1.95 -16.56
N THR A 96 -0.03 1.09 -15.68
CA THR A 96 -0.55 1.48 -14.36
C THR A 96 0.28 0.85 -13.23
N LEU A 97 0.77 1.71 -12.34
CA LEU A 97 1.51 1.36 -11.13
C LEU A 97 0.68 1.77 -9.91
N ALA A 98 0.36 0.81 -9.05
CA ALA A 98 -0.34 1.03 -7.79
C ALA A 98 0.61 0.83 -6.61
N VAL A 99 0.63 1.78 -5.67
CA VAL A 99 1.58 1.82 -4.55
C VAL A 99 0.85 2.03 -3.23
N GLY A 100 1.12 1.18 -2.24
CA GLY A 100 0.55 1.27 -0.91
C GLY A 100 1.43 2.07 0.03
N ALA A 101 0.79 2.85 0.90
CA ALA A 101 1.38 3.61 1.99
C ALA A 101 0.56 3.34 3.27
N PRO A 102 0.71 2.15 3.89
CA PRO A 102 -0.02 1.78 5.08
C PRO A 102 0.45 2.61 6.28
N HIS A 103 -0.52 3.15 7.00
CA HIS A 103 -0.25 3.83 8.26
C HIS A 103 -0.46 2.85 9.43
N PHE A 104 0.63 2.26 9.90
CA PHE A 104 0.61 1.42 11.09
C PHE A 104 0.61 2.31 12.34
N SER A 105 -0.49 2.34 13.08
CA SER A 105 -0.61 3.05 14.35
C SER A 105 0.29 2.39 15.42
N GLY A 106 1.57 2.73 15.42
CA GLY A 106 2.52 2.18 16.39
C GLY A 106 3.95 2.68 16.27
N LEU A 107 4.33 3.30 15.15
CA LEU A 107 5.73 3.67 14.90
C LEU A 107 6.11 5.12 15.28
N VAL A 108 5.18 5.93 15.76
CA VAL A 108 5.47 7.27 16.30
C VAL A 108 5.04 7.40 17.75
N SER A 109 5.68 6.63 18.63
CA SER A 109 5.67 6.93 20.07
C SER A 109 6.42 8.25 20.31
N GLY A 110 5.69 9.37 20.35
CA GLY A 110 6.23 10.69 20.71
C GLY A 110 5.77 11.84 19.81
N ALA A 111 5.31 11.56 18.59
CA ALA A 111 4.75 12.58 17.73
C ALA A 111 3.24 12.71 18.04
N ARG A 112 2.88 13.63 18.94
CA ARG A 112 1.48 14.10 19.10
C ARG A 112 1.08 14.91 17.87
N LEU A 113 0.91 14.22 16.75
CA LEU A 113 0.34 14.82 15.55
C LEU A 113 -1.17 14.73 15.69
N SER A 114 -1.81 15.88 15.79
CA SER A 114 -3.26 15.99 15.94
C SER A 114 -3.89 15.61 14.59
N PHE A 115 -4.34 14.36 14.46
CA PHE A 115 -4.82 13.83 13.19
C PHE A 115 -6.31 14.15 12.98
N ASN A 116 -6.63 14.73 11.82
CA ASN A 116 -7.97 14.80 11.26
C ASN A 116 -8.36 13.43 10.61
N ASN A 117 -8.70 12.50 11.49
CA ASN A 117 -9.63 11.34 11.46
C ASN A 117 -9.87 10.43 10.22
N GLN A 118 -9.32 10.65 9.01
CA GLN A 118 -9.43 9.68 7.88
C GLN A 118 -8.09 9.40 7.17
N SER A 119 -7.18 10.39 7.12
CA SER A 119 -5.90 10.25 6.41
C SER A 119 -4.87 9.34 7.08
N SER A 120 -5.10 8.93 8.34
CA SER A 120 -4.21 8.04 9.09
C SER A 120 -4.66 6.57 9.06
N ALA A 121 -5.66 6.24 8.23
CA ALA A 121 -5.99 4.86 7.90
C ALA A 121 -4.95 4.22 6.97
N GLY A 122 -4.13 5.03 6.29
CA GLY A 122 -3.26 4.61 5.19
C GLY A 122 -3.84 5.02 3.84
N SER A 123 -3.08 4.82 2.77
CA SER A 123 -3.50 5.21 1.41
C SER A 123 -2.91 4.31 0.33
N ALA A 124 -3.52 4.35 -0.85
CA ALA A 124 -2.95 3.77 -2.07
C ALA A 124 -2.84 4.86 -3.15
N HIS A 125 -1.77 4.85 -3.91
CA HIS A 125 -1.44 5.87 -4.90
C HIS A 125 -1.33 5.21 -6.26
N ILE A 126 -2.04 5.77 -7.24
CA ILE A 126 -2.07 5.26 -8.61
C ILE A 126 -1.25 6.19 -9.49
N PHE A 127 -0.28 5.62 -10.19
CA PHE A 127 0.55 6.29 -11.18
C PHE A 127 0.27 5.68 -12.55
N THR A 128 0.25 6.53 -13.56
CA THR A 128 0.15 6.10 -14.96
C THR A 128 1.31 6.65 -15.74
N ARG A 129 1.87 5.81 -16.60
CA ARG A 129 2.89 6.22 -17.56
C ARG A 129 2.32 7.25 -18.52
N ASP A 130 3.04 8.35 -18.72
CA ASP A 130 2.49 9.50 -19.46
C ASP A 130 2.32 9.22 -20.96
N VAL A 131 3.14 8.34 -21.51
CA VAL A 131 3.01 7.85 -22.88
C VAL A 131 2.90 6.33 -22.83
N ALA A 132 1.73 5.81 -23.18
CA ALA A 132 1.43 4.38 -23.11
C ALA A 132 2.46 3.54 -23.90
N GLY A 133 2.97 2.48 -23.28
CA GLY A 133 3.97 1.58 -23.86
C GLY A 133 5.41 2.13 -23.97
N ASP A 134 5.64 3.44 -23.82
CA ASP A 134 6.99 4.02 -23.93
C ASP A 134 7.80 3.75 -22.66
N MET A 135 8.75 2.81 -22.71
CA MET A 135 9.58 2.42 -21.55
C MET A 135 10.52 3.52 -21.03
N THR A 136 10.52 4.69 -21.66
CA THR A 136 11.30 5.86 -21.24
C THR A 136 10.43 7.00 -20.71
N ALA A 137 9.11 6.91 -20.85
CA ALA A 137 8.19 7.93 -20.39
C ALA A 137 8.15 8.04 -18.86
N THR A 138 7.81 9.24 -18.39
CA THR A 138 7.63 9.55 -16.98
C THR A 138 6.34 8.93 -16.42
N TRP A 139 6.28 8.82 -15.10
CA TRP A 139 5.12 8.32 -14.36
C TRP A 139 4.50 9.47 -13.56
N THR A 140 3.23 9.73 -13.78
CA THR A 140 2.49 10.79 -13.07
C THR A 140 1.47 10.19 -12.12
N ARG A 141 1.36 10.70 -10.90
CA ARG A 141 0.32 10.31 -9.94
C ARG A 141 -1.05 10.77 -10.44
N ARG A 142 -1.94 9.83 -10.71
CA ARG A 142 -3.30 10.08 -11.22
C ARG A 142 -4.36 10.03 -10.13
N ALA A 143 -4.16 9.26 -9.07
CA ALA A 143 -5.10 9.18 -7.96
C ALA A 143 -4.43 8.87 -6.62
N LYS A 144 -5.07 9.31 -5.53
CA LYS A 144 -4.87 8.82 -4.17
C LYS A 144 -6.18 8.19 -3.72
N LEU A 145 -6.14 6.91 -3.40
CA LEU A 145 -7.27 6.13 -2.93
C LEU A 145 -7.25 6.08 -1.41
N LEU A 146 -8.42 6.26 -0.81
CA LEU A 146 -8.67 6.14 0.61
C LEU A 146 -9.84 5.18 0.81
N ALA A 147 -9.81 4.38 1.88
CA ALA A 147 -10.95 3.58 2.28
C ALA A 147 -12.12 4.48 2.71
N SER A 148 -13.30 4.25 2.13
CA SER A 148 -14.55 4.82 2.63
C SER A 148 -14.82 4.29 4.03
N GLY A 149 -14.87 5.20 5.02
CA GLY A 149 -15.03 4.85 6.42
C GLY A 149 -13.75 4.33 7.09
N GLY A 150 -12.59 4.45 6.44
CA GLY A 150 -11.30 4.07 7.04
C GLY A 150 -10.95 4.93 8.25
N ILE A 151 -10.47 4.29 9.30
CA ILE A 151 -10.09 4.93 10.56
C ILE A 151 -8.59 4.79 10.81
N VAL A 152 -8.08 5.59 11.74
CA VAL A 152 -6.66 5.60 12.10
C VAL A 152 -6.20 4.21 12.54
N GLY A 153 -5.17 3.68 11.87
CA GLY A 153 -4.57 2.38 12.24
C GLY A 153 -5.02 1.19 11.40
N ASP A 154 -6.01 1.35 10.52
CA ASP A 154 -6.52 0.27 9.64
C ASP A 154 -5.47 -0.34 8.71
N ALA A 155 -4.37 0.39 8.48
CA ALA A 155 -3.29 0.02 7.58
C ALA A 155 -3.75 -0.22 6.12
N PHE A 156 -4.69 0.59 5.63
CA PHE A 156 -5.07 0.62 4.22
C PHE A 156 -3.85 0.87 3.33
N GLY A 157 -3.67 0.01 2.33
CA GLY A 157 -2.44 -0.05 1.54
C GLY A 157 -1.43 -1.07 2.06
N SER A 158 -1.80 -1.95 2.99
CA SER A 158 -0.92 -3.05 3.47
C SER A 158 -0.60 -4.04 2.36
N SER A 159 -1.56 -4.30 1.49
CA SER A 159 -1.41 -5.08 0.27
C SER A 159 -2.14 -4.42 -0.89
N ILE A 160 -1.63 -4.59 -2.11
CA ILE A 160 -2.24 -4.08 -3.33
C ILE A 160 -2.11 -5.12 -4.44
N ALA A 161 -3.17 -5.28 -5.22
CA ALA A 161 -3.17 -5.99 -6.49
C ALA A 161 -3.91 -5.20 -7.56
N ILE A 162 -3.52 -5.36 -8.82
CA ILE A 162 -4.15 -4.74 -9.99
C ILE A 162 -4.53 -5.81 -11.00
N SER A 163 -5.69 -5.68 -11.64
CA SER A 163 -6.13 -6.60 -12.70
C SER A 163 -5.26 -6.47 -13.96
N ASP A 164 -5.17 -7.55 -14.74
CA ASP A 164 -4.48 -7.54 -16.02
C ASP A 164 -5.10 -6.52 -17.00
N SER A 165 -6.41 -6.27 -16.89
CA SER A 165 -7.18 -5.25 -17.62
C SER A 165 -7.03 -3.84 -17.06
N GLU A 166 -6.29 -3.66 -15.96
CA GLU A 166 -6.06 -2.37 -15.30
C GLU A 166 -7.34 -1.63 -14.87
N ASP A 167 -8.53 -2.26 -14.88
CA ASP A 167 -9.81 -1.68 -14.41
C ASP A 167 -9.97 -1.71 -12.91
N ALA A 168 -9.37 -2.70 -12.25
CA ALA A 168 -9.68 -3.04 -10.88
C ALA A 168 -8.41 -3.07 -10.05
N ILE A 169 -8.49 -2.46 -8.88
CA ILE A 169 -7.44 -2.48 -7.87
C ILE A 169 -8.04 -2.98 -6.57
N VAL A 170 -7.37 -3.95 -5.97
CA VAL A 170 -7.69 -4.46 -4.64
C VAL A 170 -6.69 -3.91 -3.65
N VAL A 171 -7.15 -3.28 -2.59
CA VAL A 171 -6.30 -2.71 -1.53
C VAL A 171 -6.68 -3.33 -0.19
N GLY A 172 -5.71 -3.94 0.49
CA GLY A 172 -5.89 -4.48 1.83
C GLY A 172 -5.77 -3.42 2.93
N ALA A 173 -6.52 -3.63 4.01
CA ALA A 173 -6.43 -2.91 5.27
C ALA A 173 -6.47 -3.93 6.41
N GLN A 174 -5.31 -4.55 6.66
CA GLN A 174 -5.21 -5.73 7.53
C GLN A 174 -5.59 -5.49 8.99
N PHE A 175 -5.67 -4.23 9.43
CA PHE A 175 -6.03 -3.86 10.79
C PHE A 175 -7.39 -3.18 10.87
N SER A 176 -8.16 -3.16 9.78
CA SER A 176 -9.53 -2.66 9.80
C SER A 176 -10.41 -3.44 10.78
N ASP A 177 -11.24 -2.72 11.53
CA ASP A 177 -12.12 -3.25 12.59
C ASP A 177 -13.60 -3.28 12.18
N HIS A 178 -13.91 -3.26 10.88
CA HIS A 178 -15.29 -3.16 10.36
C HIS A 178 -16.26 -4.27 10.81
N LEU A 179 -15.78 -5.42 11.30
CA LEU A 179 -16.61 -6.48 11.88
C LEU A 179 -16.87 -6.30 13.39
N SER A 180 -16.23 -5.32 14.02
CA SER A 180 -16.45 -4.99 15.42
C SER A 180 -17.71 -4.11 15.58
N ASN A 181 -18.87 -4.73 15.71
CA ASN A 181 -20.06 -4.06 16.23
C ASN A 181 -19.95 -3.75 17.75
N ASN A 182 -18.74 -3.73 18.28
CA ASN A 182 -18.46 -3.81 19.69
C ASN A 182 -17.83 -2.49 20.17
N THR A 183 -18.63 -1.73 20.90
CA THR A 183 -18.30 -0.46 21.56
C THR A 183 -17.17 -0.54 22.61
N ASN A 184 -16.47 -1.67 22.75
CA ASN A 184 -15.39 -1.87 23.70
C ASN A 184 -14.02 -2.21 23.06
N ASN A 185 -13.85 -2.09 21.73
CA ASN A 185 -12.56 -2.29 21.06
C ASN A 185 -11.92 -3.71 21.23
N THR A 186 -12.71 -4.75 21.53
CA THR A 186 -12.17 -6.14 21.66
C THR A 186 -12.29 -7.00 20.40
N LEU A 187 -12.82 -6.48 19.29
CA LEU A 187 -12.81 -7.14 17.96
C LEU A 187 -11.94 -6.35 16.93
N GLY A 188 -10.97 -5.58 17.41
CA GLY A 188 -10.05 -4.83 16.55
C GLY A 188 -9.27 -5.75 15.60
N HIS A 189 -9.06 -5.28 14.37
CA HIS A 189 -8.12 -5.88 13.41
C HIS A 189 -8.53 -7.24 12.80
N SER A 190 -9.82 -7.50 12.58
CA SER A 190 -10.24 -8.63 11.71
C SER A 190 -9.72 -8.46 10.28
N GLY A 191 -9.57 -7.20 9.86
CA GLY A 191 -9.08 -6.79 8.55
C GLY A 191 -10.17 -6.71 7.49
N SER A 192 -9.90 -5.92 6.46
CA SER A 192 -10.78 -5.68 5.30
C SER A 192 -9.94 -5.59 4.01
N ALA A 193 -10.59 -5.76 2.86
CA ALA A 193 -10.01 -5.41 1.56
C ALA A 193 -11.02 -4.62 0.74
N TYR A 194 -10.56 -3.73 -0.14
CA TYR A 194 -11.41 -2.80 -0.86
C TYR A 194 -11.14 -2.93 -2.35
N ILE A 195 -12.20 -2.98 -3.16
CA ILE A 195 -12.11 -3.01 -4.62
C ILE A 195 -12.43 -1.63 -5.15
N PHE A 196 -11.50 -1.04 -5.88
CA PHE A 196 -11.67 0.19 -6.64
C PHE A 196 -11.74 -0.13 -8.13
N THR A 197 -12.62 0.55 -8.85
CA THR A 197 -12.69 0.46 -10.32
C THR A 197 -12.48 1.82 -10.96
N ARG A 198 -11.80 1.87 -12.10
CA ARG A 198 -11.71 3.09 -12.93
C ARG A 198 -12.93 3.23 -13.85
N ASP A 199 -13.44 4.44 -14.01
CA ASP A 199 -14.63 4.76 -14.80
C ASP A 199 -14.41 4.76 -16.33
N ASN A 200 -13.20 5.09 -16.79
CA ASN A 200 -12.83 5.09 -18.20
C ASN A 200 -11.43 4.51 -18.42
N GLN A 201 -11.35 3.38 -19.10
CA GLN A 201 -10.10 2.67 -19.39
C GLN A 201 -9.15 3.43 -20.32
N GLU A 202 -9.68 4.28 -21.19
CA GLU A 202 -8.91 4.94 -22.25
C GLU A 202 -8.26 6.24 -21.78
N SER A 203 -8.69 6.76 -20.62
CA SER A 203 -8.17 8.01 -20.07
C SER A 203 -7.17 7.76 -18.95
N PRO A 204 -5.94 8.29 -19.04
CA PRO A 204 -5.00 8.25 -17.92
C PRO A 204 -5.46 9.10 -16.72
N SER A 205 -6.49 9.94 -16.88
CA SER A 205 -7.09 10.74 -15.79
C SER A 205 -8.40 10.16 -15.25
N ALA A 206 -8.67 8.88 -15.52
CA ALA A 206 -9.86 8.19 -15.05
C ALA A 206 -10.02 8.25 -13.52
N THR A 207 -11.27 8.38 -13.08
CA THR A 207 -11.60 8.42 -11.65
C THR A 207 -11.70 7.00 -11.11
N TRP A 208 -10.99 6.76 -10.01
CA TRP A 208 -11.08 5.50 -9.27
C TRP A 208 -12.15 5.60 -8.19
N THR A 209 -13.12 4.68 -8.22
CA THR A 209 -14.24 4.64 -7.26
C THR A 209 -14.22 3.34 -6.49
N GLN A 210 -14.35 3.40 -5.16
CA GLN A 210 -14.57 2.21 -4.33
C GLN A 210 -15.92 1.58 -4.68
N ARG A 211 -15.91 0.32 -5.12
CA ARG A 211 -17.12 -0.45 -5.45
C ARG A 211 -17.53 -1.40 -4.35
N HIS A 212 -16.54 -2.05 -3.74
CA HIS A 212 -16.79 -3.08 -2.74
C HIS A 212 -15.83 -2.97 -1.57
N MET A 213 -16.34 -3.35 -0.41
CA MET A 213 -15.53 -3.74 0.74
C MET A 213 -15.76 -5.24 0.95
N LEU A 214 -14.66 -5.98 0.97
CA LEU A 214 -14.60 -7.41 1.24
C LEU A 214 -14.26 -7.60 2.71
N ILE A 215 -15.02 -8.47 3.35
CA ILE A 215 -14.85 -8.90 4.74
C ILE A 215 -14.76 -10.42 4.79
N PRO A 216 -13.98 -10.99 5.71
CA PRO A 216 -13.92 -12.44 5.90
C PRO A 216 -15.27 -12.97 6.40
N SER A 217 -15.70 -14.14 5.91
CA SER A 217 -16.98 -14.75 6.30
C SER A 217 -17.01 -15.29 7.73
N HIS A 218 -15.83 -15.55 8.32
CA HIS A 218 -15.63 -16.04 9.68
C HIS A 218 -14.42 -15.36 10.35
N GLY A 219 -14.24 -14.06 10.09
CA GLY A 219 -13.11 -13.32 10.64
C GLY A 219 -13.20 -13.18 12.16
N ALA A 220 -12.12 -13.58 12.84
CA ALA A 220 -11.90 -13.29 14.25
C ALA A 220 -10.98 -12.07 14.44
N ASN A 221 -10.88 -11.61 15.69
CA ASN A 221 -9.93 -10.56 16.05
C ASN A 221 -8.51 -11.02 15.70
N GLY A 222 -7.75 -10.15 15.03
CA GLY A 222 -6.34 -10.42 14.74
C GLY A 222 -6.09 -11.36 13.56
N ASP A 223 -7.12 -11.77 12.81
CA ASP A 223 -6.97 -12.63 11.62
C ASP A 223 -6.17 -11.98 10.49
N HIS A 224 -6.09 -10.66 10.49
CA HIS A 224 -5.36 -9.85 9.52
C HIS A 224 -5.82 -10.08 8.06
N PHE A 225 -7.13 -10.16 7.83
CA PHE A 225 -7.68 -10.22 6.47
C PHE A 225 -7.29 -8.98 5.67
N GLY A 226 -6.77 -9.15 4.45
CA GLY A 226 -6.19 -8.04 3.67
C GLY A 226 -4.67 -7.89 3.86
N SER A 227 -4.03 -8.81 4.59
CA SER A 227 -2.56 -8.90 4.69
C SER A 227 -1.90 -9.23 3.34
N SER A 228 -2.61 -9.93 2.45
CA SER A 228 -2.23 -10.11 1.06
C SER A 228 -3.46 -10.05 0.16
N ALA A 229 -3.27 -9.63 -1.09
CA ALA A 229 -4.31 -9.60 -2.10
C ALA A 229 -3.73 -10.03 -3.44
N ALA A 230 -4.53 -10.72 -4.23
CA ALA A 230 -4.29 -11.01 -5.62
C ALA A 230 -5.60 -10.86 -6.39
N ILE A 231 -5.51 -10.40 -7.64
CA ILE A 231 -6.64 -10.36 -8.56
C ILE A 231 -6.16 -10.90 -9.90
N SER A 232 -6.98 -11.73 -10.53
CA SER A 232 -6.82 -12.10 -11.93
C SER A 232 -8.19 -12.24 -12.53
N ARG A 233 -8.43 -11.51 -13.63
CA ARG A 233 -9.76 -11.36 -14.23
C ARG A 233 -10.77 -10.94 -13.15
N ASP A 234 -11.85 -11.71 -13.01
CA ASP A 234 -12.94 -11.43 -12.08
C ASP A 234 -12.77 -12.11 -10.71
N THR A 235 -11.65 -12.79 -10.47
CA THR A 235 -11.39 -13.50 -9.21
C THR A 235 -10.42 -12.72 -8.34
N VAL A 236 -10.85 -12.44 -7.10
CA VAL A 236 -10.04 -11.81 -6.06
C VAL A 236 -9.72 -12.84 -4.99
N VAL A 237 -8.46 -12.93 -4.58
CA VAL A 237 -8.02 -13.74 -3.45
C VAL A 237 -7.47 -12.80 -2.38
N VAL A 238 -7.94 -12.95 -1.14
CA VAL A 238 -7.48 -12.15 0.00
C VAL A 238 -6.97 -13.07 1.10
N GLY A 239 -5.75 -12.83 1.56
CA GLY A 239 -5.14 -13.55 2.67
C GLY A 239 -5.52 -12.97 4.03
N ALA A 240 -5.69 -13.86 4.99
CA ALA A 240 -5.80 -13.57 6.42
C ALA A 240 -4.70 -14.38 7.13
N ALA A 241 -3.50 -13.81 7.20
CA ALA A 241 -2.28 -14.51 7.60
C ALA A 241 -2.30 -15.08 9.02
N LYS A 242 -3.21 -14.60 9.87
CA LYS A 242 -3.35 -14.99 11.28
C LYS A 242 -4.69 -15.63 11.59
N SER A 243 -5.47 -16.00 10.57
CA SER A 243 -6.74 -16.65 10.79
C SER A 243 -6.57 -18.05 11.40
N ASP A 244 -7.39 -18.32 12.40
CA ASP A 244 -7.46 -19.64 13.04
C ASP A 244 -8.31 -20.58 12.18
N ALA A 245 -7.83 -21.81 11.97
CA ALA A 245 -8.58 -22.80 11.20
C ALA A 245 -9.88 -23.18 11.93
N HIS A 246 -11.01 -22.74 11.40
CA HIS A 246 -12.33 -23.14 11.89
C HIS A 246 -12.69 -24.54 11.36
N GLY A 247 -12.10 -25.57 11.96
CA GLY A 247 -12.56 -26.94 11.79
C GLY A 247 -13.95 -27.09 12.43
N LYS A 248 -15.03 -26.85 11.69
CA LYS A 248 -16.38 -27.19 12.17
C LYS A 248 -16.47 -28.70 12.39
N GLY A 249 -16.32 -29.14 13.64
CA GLY A 249 -16.70 -30.46 14.11
C GLY A 249 -15.60 -31.52 14.28
N SER A 250 -14.31 -31.17 14.19
CA SER A 250 -13.26 -32.21 14.20
C SER A 250 -12.62 -32.51 15.56
N GLY A 251 -12.94 -31.81 16.65
CA GLY A 251 -12.41 -32.15 17.99
C GLY A 251 -10.88 -32.13 18.09
N PHE A 252 -10.20 -31.52 17.13
CA PHE A 252 -8.77 -31.27 17.12
C PHE A 252 -8.57 -29.78 17.36
N ASP A 253 -7.62 -29.46 18.25
CA ASP A 253 -7.21 -28.12 18.65
C ASP A 253 -7.20 -27.12 17.48
N THR A 254 -7.73 -25.93 17.74
CA THR A 254 -7.58 -24.76 16.88
C THR A 254 -6.10 -24.58 16.55
N LEU A 255 -5.73 -24.75 15.29
CA LEU A 255 -4.40 -24.33 14.84
C LEU A 255 -4.39 -22.81 14.84
N GLU A 256 -3.90 -22.24 15.95
CA GLU A 256 -3.75 -20.80 16.11
C GLU A 256 -2.89 -20.23 14.98
N ASN A 257 -3.34 -19.13 14.38
CA ASN A 257 -2.64 -18.39 13.34
C ASN A 257 -2.21 -19.24 12.13
N SER A 258 -2.97 -20.29 11.79
CA SER A 258 -2.67 -21.16 10.63
C SER A 258 -2.76 -20.43 9.28
N GLY A 259 -3.44 -19.29 9.25
CA GLY A 259 -3.68 -18.50 8.06
C GLY A 259 -4.82 -19.04 7.22
N SER A 260 -5.47 -18.17 6.45
CA SER A 260 -6.51 -18.54 5.50
C SER A 260 -6.45 -17.69 4.23
N ALA A 261 -6.95 -18.23 3.12
CA ALA A 261 -7.13 -17.51 1.87
C ALA A 261 -8.61 -17.56 1.47
N TYR A 262 -9.18 -16.39 1.24
CA TYR A 262 -10.58 -16.21 0.87
C TYR A 262 -10.66 -15.90 -0.61
N VAL A 263 -11.44 -16.67 -1.35
CA VAL A 263 -11.64 -16.51 -2.79
C VAL A 263 -13.01 -15.87 -3.03
N PHE A 264 -13.00 -14.74 -3.74
CA PHE A 264 -14.19 -14.02 -4.18
C PHE A 264 -14.24 -14.13 -5.70
N ALA A 265 -15.27 -14.79 -6.22
CA ALA A 265 -15.50 -14.97 -7.65
C ALA A 265 -16.98 -14.69 -7.97
N PRO A 266 -17.32 -14.32 -9.22
CA PRO A 266 -18.71 -14.17 -9.64
C PRO A 266 -19.45 -15.49 -9.42
N LEU A 267 -20.68 -15.42 -8.91
CA LEU A 267 -21.52 -16.60 -8.70
C LEU A 267 -21.90 -17.30 -10.01
N PHE A 268 -21.79 -16.62 -11.15
CA PHE A 268 -22.03 -17.18 -12.48
C PHE A 268 -21.18 -16.43 -13.54
N HIS A 269 -20.49 -17.16 -14.41
CA HIS A 269 -20.13 -16.69 -15.74
C HIS A 269 -21.23 -17.16 -16.72
N PRO A 270 -21.86 -16.28 -17.52
CA PRO A 270 -22.68 -16.70 -18.65
C PRO A 270 -21.84 -17.38 -19.75
#